data_AF-A0A7Y5UWT5-F1
#
_entry.id   AF-A0A7Y5UWT5-F1
#
_cell.length_a   1.000
_cell.length_b   1.000
_cell.length_c   1.000
_cell.angle_alpha   90.00
_cell.angle_beta   90.00
_cell.angle_gamma   90.00
#
_symmetry.space_group_name_H-M   'P 1'
#
loop_
_entity.id
_entity.type
_entity.pdbx_description
1 polymer ?
#
loop_
_entity_poly.entity_id
_entity_poly.type
_entity_poly.pdbx_seq_one_letter_code
_entity_poly.pdbx_strand_id
1 'polypeptide(L)'
;MPLAQKGRSLAVVTATPAGDGWTFEVEQRLVTDGPRDPAVQGWVDEFYQRQRRAPATTASPAASETEAVPPVTACLPCHEEAVRGWRATAHARAVETLKQASREVAECLRCHDETFRRTGVIAPVGDQGIVCASCHGALAAHLHGDGPPTTAAADTCLTCHDREHSQQFEPASYLALITAAH
;
A
#
# COMPACT_ATOMS: atom_id res chain seq x y z
N MET A 1 -21.44 -7.93 -12.88
CA MET A 1 -19.97 -7.87 -12.97
C MET A 1 -19.40 -8.89 -12.00
N PRO A 2 -18.39 -9.70 -12.38
CA PRO A 2 -17.69 -10.53 -11.41
C PRO A 2 -17.14 -9.63 -10.31
N LEU A 3 -17.46 -9.95 -9.06
CA LEU A 3 -16.86 -9.31 -7.90
C LEU A 3 -15.37 -9.70 -7.86
N ALA A 4 -14.52 -9.04 -8.62
CA ALA A 4 -13.08 -9.33 -8.63
C ALA A 4 -12.41 -8.79 -7.36
N GLN A 5 -12.82 -9.20 -6.16
CA GLN A 5 -12.22 -8.75 -4.90
C GLN A 5 -11.07 -9.66 -4.46
N LYS A 6 -9.91 -9.56 -5.11
CA LYS A 6 -8.67 -10.21 -4.65
C LYS A 6 -8.82 -11.72 -4.34
N GLY A 7 -9.57 -12.45 -5.17
CA GLY A 7 -9.83 -13.89 -4.98
C GLY A 7 -10.80 -14.24 -3.84
N ARG A 8 -11.47 -13.25 -3.23
CA ARG A 8 -12.46 -13.43 -2.16
C ARG A 8 -13.89 -13.61 -2.67
N SER A 9 -14.10 -13.90 -3.94
CA SER A 9 -15.44 -14.14 -4.47
C SER A 9 -15.70 -15.63 -4.58
N LEU A 10 -16.75 -16.10 -3.92
CA LEU A 10 -17.32 -17.41 -4.18
C LEU A 10 -18.44 -17.24 -5.20
N ALA A 11 -18.34 -17.91 -6.34
CA ALA A 11 -19.43 -18.04 -7.29
C ALA A 11 -20.01 -19.45 -7.16
N VAL A 12 -21.28 -19.54 -6.76
CA VAL A 12 -22.04 -20.79 -6.75
C VAL A 12 -22.93 -20.79 -7.99
N VAL A 13 -22.78 -21.81 -8.83
CA VAL A 13 -23.64 -22.04 -9.99
C VAL A 13 -24.54 -23.22 -9.67
N THR A 14 -25.82 -22.95 -9.49
CA THR A 14 -26.85 -23.98 -9.31
C THR A 14 -27.44 -24.31 -10.67
N ALA A 15 -27.30 -25.57 -11.10
CA ALA A 15 -27.87 -26.06 -12.34
C ALA A 15 -29.08 -26.95 -12.03
N THR A 16 -30.24 -26.64 -12.60
CA THR A 16 -31.49 -27.37 -12.40
C THR A 16 -31.99 -27.92 -13.74
N PRO A 17 -32.30 -29.22 -13.87
CA PRO A 17 -32.87 -29.76 -15.11
C PRO A 17 -34.21 -29.07 -15.46
N ALA A 18 -34.39 -28.71 -16.73
CA ALA A 18 -35.62 -28.08 -17.23
C ALA A 18 -35.91 -28.54 -18.68
N GLY A 19 -36.85 -29.48 -18.84
CA GLY A 19 -37.16 -30.09 -20.13
C GLY A 19 -35.95 -30.83 -20.72
N ASP A 20 -35.61 -30.54 -21.97
CA ASP A 20 -34.42 -31.10 -22.66
C ASP A 20 -33.11 -30.35 -22.33
N GLY A 21 -33.13 -29.46 -21.32
CA GLY A 21 -32.01 -28.59 -20.98
C GLY A 21 -31.83 -28.35 -19.49
N TRP A 22 -31.13 -27.25 -19.16
CA TRP A 22 -30.79 -26.84 -17.80
C TRP A 22 -31.09 -25.36 -17.61
N THR A 23 -31.64 -25.00 -16.47
CA THR A 23 -31.61 -23.62 -15.95
C THR A 23 -30.40 -23.46 -15.04
N PHE A 24 -29.78 -22.29 -15.09
CA PHE A 24 -28.63 -21.97 -14.25
C PHE A 24 -28.94 -20.72 -13.42
N GLU A 25 -28.75 -20.83 -12.11
CA GLU A 25 -28.75 -19.70 -11.20
C GLU A 25 -27.32 -19.47 -10.73
N VAL A 26 -26.85 -18.22 -10.83
CA VAL A 26 -25.50 -17.85 -10.41
C VAL A 26 -25.59 -16.92 -9.22
N GLU A 27 -25.07 -17.36 -8.09
CA GLU A 27 -24.93 -16.55 -6.90
C GLU A 27 -23.46 -16.21 -6.68
N GLN A 28 -23.14 -14.92 -6.58
CA GLN A 28 -21.80 -14.46 -6.24
C GLN A 28 -21.81 -13.80 -4.87
N ARG A 29 -20.97 -14.32 -3.97
CA ARG A 29 -20.80 -13.77 -2.62
C ARG A 29 -19.36 -13.39 -2.39
N LEU A 30 -19.18 -12.33 -1.62
CA LEU A 30 -17.88 -11.96 -1.10
C LEU A 30 -17.62 -12.75 0.19
N VAL A 31 -16.47 -13.43 0.24
CA VAL A 31 -15.97 -14.16 1.39
C VAL A 31 -14.95 -13.27 2.10
N THR A 32 -15.44 -12.41 3.00
CA THR A 32 -14.59 -11.55 3.83
C THR A 32 -14.19 -12.17 5.16
N ASP A 33 -14.91 -13.20 5.59
CA ASP A 33 -14.80 -13.87 6.87
C ASP A 33 -15.04 -15.39 6.72
N GLY A 34 -14.81 -16.12 7.81
CA GLY A 34 -14.94 -17.58 7.86
C GLY A 34 -13.70 -18.27 8.44
N PRO A 35 -13.83 -19.58 8.74
CA PRO A 35 -12.73 -20.37 9.27
C PRO A 35 -11.59 -20.42 8.25
N ARG A 36 -10.36 -20.17 8.72
CA ARG A 36 -9.16 -20.38 7.92
C ARG A 36 -8.63 -21.78 8.17
N ASP A 37 -8.41 -22.54 7.10
CA ASP A 37 -7.80 -23.85 7.20
C ASP A 37 -6.34 -23.71 7.71
N PRO A 38 -5.96 -24.40 8.81
CA PRO A 38 -4.64 -24.22 9.42
C PRO A 38 -3.50 -24.75 8.54
N ALA A 39 -3.73 -25.78 7.72
CA ALA A 39 -2.71 -26.31 6.82
C ALA A 39 -2.45 -25.34 5.66
N VAL A 40 -3.52 -24.79 5.07
CA VAL A 40 -3.40 -23.77 4.03
C VAL A 40 -2.74 -22.50 4.57
N GLN A 41 -3.13 -22.05 5.76
CA GLN A 41 -2.51 -20.90 6.40
C GLN A 41 -1.01 -21.14 6.66
N GLY A 42 -0.62 -22.35 7.08
CA GLY A 42 0.78 -22.74 7.25
C GLY A 42 1.60 -22.60 5.96
N TRP A 43 1.05 -23.00 4.81
CA TRP A 43 1.73 -22.84 3.52
C TRP A 43 1.91 -21.37 3.13
N VAL A 44 0.89 -20.54 3.39
CA VAL A 44 0.94 -19.10 3.15
C VAL A 44 2.00 -18.44 4.03
N ASP A 45 2.04 -18.79 5.31
CA ASP A 45 3.00 -18.24 6.27
C ASP A 45 4.44 -18.63 5.89
N GLU A 46 4.67 -19.89 5.52
CA GLU A 46 5.97 -20.36 5.03
C GLU A 46 6.40 -19.60 3.77
N PHE A 47 5.48 -19.38 2.82
CA PHE A 47 5.76 -18.61 1.62
C PHE A 47 6.27 -17.19 1.95
N TYR A 48 5.55 -16.44 2.79
CA TYR A 48 5.97 -15.09 3.17
C TYR A 48 7.25 -15.08 4.01
N GLN A 49 7.46 -16.07 4.88
CA GLN A 49 8.72 -16.21 5.62
C GLN A 49 9.91 -16.42 4.69
N ARG A 50 9.77 -17.24 3.64
CA ARG A 50 10.83 -17.43 2.63
C ARG A 50 11.10 -16.16 1.85
N GLN A 51 10.05 -15.45 1.42
CA GLN A 51 10.16 -14.16 0.71
C GLN A 51 10.89 -13.09 1.54
N ARG A 52 10.59 -12.98 2.85
CA ARG A 52 11.28 -12.04 3.75
C ARG A 52 12.76 -12.34 3.96
N ARG A 53 13.14 -13.63 3.90
CA ARG A 53 14.53 -14.08 4.05
C ARG A 53 15.32 -14.03 2.76
N ALA A 54 14.64 -13.99 1.61
CA ALA A 54 15.28 -13.85 0.33
C ALA A 54 15.93 -12.45 0.25
N PRO A 55 17.20 -12.34 -0.16
CA PRO A 55 17.79 -11.04 -0.43
C PRO A 55 16.95 -10.33 -1.50
N ALA A 56 16.64 -9.05 -1.27
CA ALA A 56 15.97 -8.21 -2.26
C ALA A 56 16.82 -8.21 -3.54
N THR A 57 16.46 -9.08 -4.48
CA THR A 57 17.29 -9.33 -5.65
C THR A 57 17.00 -8.22 -6.67
N THR A 58 18.07 -7.53 -7.06
CA THR A 58 18.17 -6.43 -8.03
C THR A 58 17.47 -5.13 -7.64
N ALA A 59 18.18 -4.28 -6.90
CA ALA A 59 18.03 -2.84 -7.04
C ALA A 59 18.13 -2.48 -8.53
N SER A 60 17.15 -1.74 -9.05
CA SER A 60 17.23 -1.17 -10.40
C SER A 60 18.32 -0.10 -10.42
N PRO A 61 19.19 -0.03 -11.45
CA PRO A 61 20.28 0.94 -11.53
C PRO A 61 19.81 2.39 -11.77
N ALA A 62 18.51 2.66 -11.67
CA ALA A 62 17.95 4.01 -11.67
C ALA A 62 18.09 4.73 -10.30
N ALA A 63 18.83 4.16 -9.34
CA ALA A 63 19.36 4.87 -8.17
C ALA A 63 20.47 5.85 -8.58
N SER A 64 20.16 6.74 -9.53
CA SER A 64 20.97 7.89 -9.87
C SER A 64 20.35 9.08 -9.15
N GLU A 65 21.16 9.70 -8.30
CA GLU A 65 20.89 10.90 -7.48
C GLU A 65 20.13 10.64 -6.17
N THR A 66 20.86 10.04 -5.22
CA THR A 66 20.61 10.10 -3.77
C THR A 66 20.59 11.55 -3.28
N GLU A 67 19.47 12.23 -3.43
CA GLU A 67 19.02 13.10 -2.35
C GLU A 67 18.37 12.20 -1.32
N ALA A 68 19.05 12.01 -0.18
CA ALA A 68 18.51 11.21 0.91
C ALA A 68 17.13 11.77 1.27
N VAL A 69 16.11 10.90 1.29
CA VAL A 69 14.76 11.28 1.69
C VAL A 69 14.84 11.94 3.06
N PRO A 70 14.45 13.22 3.21
CA PRO A 70 14.46 13.84 4.51
C PRO A 70 13.50 13.08 5.44
N PRO A 71 13.92 12.73 6.67
CA PRO A 71 13.05 12.05 7.62
C PRO A 71 11.90 12.98 8.05
N VAL A 72 10.78 12.43 8.51
CA VAL A 72 9.64 13.24 8.97
C VAL A 72 10.04 14.12 10.16
N THR A 73 11.02 13.69 10.95
CA THR A 73 11.59 14.49 12.04
C THR A 73 12.18 15.83 11.57
N ALA A 74 12.60 15.95 10.30
CA ALA A 74 13.05 17.23 9.74
C ALA A 74 11.90 18.22 9.52
N CYS A 75 10.68 17.72 9.30
CA CYS A 75 9.49 18.54 9.07
C CYS A 75 8.85 19.03 10.38
N LEU A 76 8.99 18.24 11.46
CA LEU A 76 8.32 18.46 12.75
C LEU A 76 8.52 19.86 13.37
N PRO A 77 9.72 20.47 13.35
CA PRO A 77 9.93 21.78 14.00
C PRO A 77 9.12 22.93 13.39
N CYS A 78 8.77 22.85 12.10
CA CYS A 78 8.04 23.89 11.38
C CYS A 78 6.59 23.51 11.06
N HIS A 79 6.29 22.20 10.99
CA HIS A 79 5.00 21.67 10.56
C HIS A 79 4.40 20.69 11.60
N GLU A 80 4.37 21.10 12.87
CA GLU A 80 3.94 20.22 13.97
C GLU A 80 2.51 19.66 13.78
N GLU A 81 1.56 20.52 13.46
CA GLU A 81 0.16 20.13 13.25
C GLU A 81 0.03 19.17 12.06
N ALA A 82 0.70 19.45 10.95
CA ALA A 82 0.67 18.58 9.79
C ALA A 82 1.30 17.21 10.08
N VAL A 83 2.43 17.16 10.80
CA VAL A 83 3.05 15.90 11.21
C VAL A 83 2.15 15.12 12.17
N ARG A 84 1.48 15.80 13.11
CA ARG A 84 0.51 15.17 14.03
C ARG A 84 -0.66 14.55 13.26
N GLY A 85 -1.20 15.28 12.29
CA GLY A 85 -2.24 14.80 11.40
C GLY A 85 -1.82 13.59 10.57
N TRP A 86 -0.68 13.69 9.90
CA TRP A 86 -0.11 12.61 9.10
C TRP A 86 0.03 11.32 9.91
N ARG A 87 0.55 11.39 11.15
CA ARG A 87 0.68 10.22 12.05
C ARG A 87 -0.65 9.49 12.32
N ALA A 88 -1.78 10.19 12.20
CA ALA A 88 -3.10 9.61 12.37
C ALA A 88 -3.64 8.89 11.11
N THR A 89 -3.00 9.04 9.96
CA THR A 89 -3.43 8.47 8.67
C THR A 89 -3.05 7.00 8.51
N ALA A 90 -3.65 6.33 7.52
CA ALA A 90 -3.24 5.00 7.09
C ALA A 90 -1.84 4.99 6.43
N HIS A 91 -1.47 6.08 5.75
CA HIS A 91 -0.15 6.24 5.12
C HIS A 91 1.01 6.17 6.12
N ALA A 92 0.88 6.85 7.26
CA ALA A 92 1.88 6.77 8.34
C ALA A 92 1.98 5.37 8.97
N ARG A 93 0.92 4.56 8.90
CA ARG A 93 0.87 3.21 9.47
C ARG A 93 1.03 2.11 8.44
N ALA A 94 1.38 2.45 7.19
CA ALA A 94 1.37 1.50 6.09
C ALA A 94 2.26 0.27 6.34
N VAL A 95 3.50 0.45 6.81
CA VAL A 95 4.38 -0.67 7.17
C VAL A 95 3.86 -1.46 8.38
N GLU A 96 3.26 -0.79 9.37
CA GLU A 96 2.71 -1.45 10.55
C GLU A 96 1.61 -2.46 10.18
N THR A 97 0.75 -2.12 9.21
CA THR A 97 -0.26 -3.07 8.71
C THR A 97 0.36 -4.32 8.07
N LEU A 98 1.54 -4.20 7.44
CA LEU A 98 2.25 -5.34 6.88
C LEU A 98 2.88 -6.19 7.98
N LYS A 99 3.45 -5.56 9.03
CA LYS A 99 4.01 -6.26 10.19
C LYS A 99 2.96 -7.11 10.90
N GLN A 100 1.80 -6.53 11.17
CA GLN A 100 0.67 -7.23 11.79
C GLN A 100 0.19 -8.42 10.95
N ALA A 101 0.29 -8.31 9.63
CA ALA A 101 -0.07 -9.38 8.70
C ALA A 101 1.08 -10.36 8.40
N SER A 102 2.31 -10.11 8.89
CA SER A 102 3.52 -10.80 8.46
C SER A 102 3.67 -10.80 6.92
N ARG A 103 3.62 -9.61 6.32
CA ARG A 103 3.66 -9.38 4.85
C ARG A 103 4.67 -8.30 4.44
N GLU A 104 5.74 -8.14 5.20
CA GLU A 104 6.83 -7.18 4.92
C GLU A 104 7.75 -7.70 3.80
N VAL A 105 7.17 -7.99 2.63
CA VAL A 105 7.87 -8.50 1.45
C VAL A 105 8.00 -7.40 0.40
N ALA A 106 8.99 -7.53 -0.49
CA ALA A 106 9.33 -6.51 -1.49
C ALA A 106 8.13 -6.04 -2.33
N GLU A 107 7.28 -6.98 -2.74
CA GLU A 107 6.06 -6.71 -3.51
C GLU A 107 5.03 -5.85 -2.77
N CYS A 108 5.02 -5.88 -1.43
CA CYS A 108 4.13 -5.04 -0.61
C CYS A 108 4.81 -3.72 -0.23
N LEU A 109 6.10 -3.78 0.10
CA LEU A 109 6.86 -2.61 0.57
C LEU A 109 7.01 -1.53 -0.51
N ARG A 110 6.96 -1.88 -1.80
CA ARG A 110 6.94 -0.91 -2.91
C ARG A 110 5.84 0.15 -2.80
N CYS A 111 4.73 -0.15 -2.12
CA CYS A 111 3.59 0.76 -1.92
C CYS A 111 3.39 1.16 -0.45
N HIS A 112 4.09 0.51 0.48
CA HIS A 112 3.90 0.72 1.92
C HIS A 112 5.10 1.37 2.61
N ASP A 113 6.25 1.47 1.95
CA ASP A 113 7.46 2.08 2.49
C ASP A 113 8.16 2.94 1.42
N GLU A 114 8.21 4.25 1.65
CA GLU A 114 8.84 5.19 0.74
C GLU A 114 10.34 4.96 0.55
N THR A 115 11.03 4.59 1.63
CA THR A 115 12.47 4.32 1.58
C THR A 115 12.71 3.08 0.74
N PHE A 116 11.93 2.02 0.96
CA PHE A 116 12.00 0.83 0.13
C PHE A 116 11.65 1.13 -1.32
N ARG A 117 10.59 1.89 -1.58
CA ARG A 117 10.17 2.27 -2.95
C ARG A 117 11.28 2.94 -3.74
N ARG A 118 12.09 3.78 -3.10
CA ARG A 118 13.21 4.51 -3.74
C ARG A 118 14.49 3.71 -3.83
N THR A 119 14.80 2.91 -2.81
CA THR A 119 16.14 2.32 -2.65
C THR A 119 16.18 0.81 -2.84
N GLY A 120 15.03 0.14 -2.77
CA GLY A 120 14.93 -1.31 -2.65
C GLY A 120 15.43 -1.87 -1.31
N VAL A 121 15.77 -1.00 -0.35
CA VAL A 121 16.31 -1.37 0.95
C VAL A 121 15.25 -1.17 2.03
N ILE A 122 15.07 -2.21 2.85
CA ILE A 122 14.25 -2.12 4.07
C ILE A 122 15.08 -1.41 5.12
N ALA A 123 14.70 -0.17 5.46
CA ALA A 123 15.39 0.57 6.50
C ALA A 123 15.15 -0.10 7.87
N PRO A 124 16.21 -0.42 8.66
CA PRO A 124 16.04 -1.06 9.96
C PRO A 124 15.48 -0.10 11.01
N VAL A 125 15.60 1.22 10.79
CA VAL A 125 15.19 2.29 11.69
C VAL A 125 14.72 3.51 10.88
N GLY A 126 13.86 4.35 11.47
CA GLY A 126 13.36 5.58 10.86
C GLY A 126 11.84 5.59 10.65
N ASP A 127 11.33 6.67 10.06
CA ASP A 127 9.92 6.80 9.69
C ASP A 127 9.61 5.84 8.54
N GLN A 128 9.07 4.66 8.88
CA GLN A 128 8.59 3.67 7.94
C GLN A 128 7.15 3.99 7.54
N GLY A 129 6.82 3.83 6.26
CA GLY A 129 5.49 4.13 5.76
C GLY A 129 5.51 4.97 4.49
N ILE A 130 4.35 5.52 4.18
CA ILE A 130 4.20 6.59 3.20
C ILE A 130 4.32 7.91 3.96
N VAL A 131 5.37 8.67 3.65
CA VAL A 131 5.85 9.83 4.43
C VAL A 131 5.67 11.13 3.66
N CYS A 132 6.10 12.26 4.25
CA CYS A 132 6.04 13.57 3.61
C CYS A 132 6.64 13.56 2.19
N ALA A 133 7.80 12.93 2.03
CA ALA A 133 8.51 12.81 0.75
C ALA A 133 7.86 11.86 -0.27
N SER A 134 6.85 11.09 0.12
CA SER A 134 6.05 10.32 -0.82
C SER A 134 5.16 11.22 -1.69
N CYS A 135 4.73 12.36 -1.14
CA CYS A 135 3.85 13.31 -1.82
C CYS A 135 4.53 14.65 -2.09
N HIS A 136 5.45 15.10 -1.24
CA HIS A 136 6.13 16.38 -1.38
C HIS A 136 7.52 16.22 -2.00
N GLY A 137 7.83 17.03 -3.00
CA GLY A 137 9.13 17.13 -3.66
C GLY A 137 9.88 18.42 -3.32
N ALA A 138 11.11 18.54 -3.81
CA ALA A 138 12.01 19.68 -3.54
C ALA A 138 12.23 19.93 -2.03
N LEU A 139 12.14 18.87 -1.21
CA LEU A 139 12.22 19.00 0.25
C LEU A 139 13.59 19.47 0.73
N ALA A 140 14.68 19.10 0.05
CA ALA A 140 16.02 19.57 0.40
C ALA A 140 16.15 21.09 0.21
N ALA A 141 15.73 21.62 -0.94
CA ALA A 141 15.68 23.07 -1.17
C ALA A 141 14.77 23.76 -0.15
N HIS A 142 13.59 23.19 0.10
CA HIS A 142 12.65 23.72 1.09
C HIS A 142 13.25 23.80 2.51
N LEU A 143 13.99 22.78 2.95
CA LEU A 143 14.67 22.79 4.25
C LEU A 143 15.77 23.85 4.36
N HIS A 144 16.33 24.31 3.23
CA HIS A 144 17.28 25.44 3.18
C HIS A 144 16.58 26.81 3.05
N GLY A 145 15.24 26.83 3.00
CA GLY A 145 14.46 28.06 2.81
C GLY A 145 14.27 28.46 1.35
N ASP A 146 14.68 27.60 0.39
CA ASP A 146 14.62 27.87 -1.04
C ASP A 146 13.26 27.47 -1.63
N GLY A 147 12.22 28.22 -1.22
CA GLY A 147 10.87 28.11 -1.76
C GLY A 147 10.00 27.01 -1.14
N PRO A 148 8.73 26.91 -1.58
CA PRO A 148 7.80 25.91 -1.10
C PRO A 148 8.11 24.52 -1.68
N PRO A 149 7.72 23.44 -0.98
CA PRO A 149 7.81 22.11 -1.55
C PRO A 149 6.85 21.97 -2.73
N THR A 150 7.17 21.09 -3.67
CA THR A 150 6.22 20.69 -4.71
C THR A 150 5.23 19.67 -4.15
N THR A 151 4.04 19.59 -4.74
CA THR A 151 3.03 18.57 -4.39
C THR A 151 2.91 17.58 -5.53
N ALA A 152 2.83 16.30 -5.20
CA ALA A 152 2.66 15.21 -6.13
C ALA A 152 1.43 15.42 -7.03
N ALA A 153 1.60 15.12 -8.31
CA ALA A 153 0.47 15.03 -9.24
C ALA A 153 -0.44 13.85 -8.86
N ALA A 154 -1.72 13.93 -9.23
CA ALA A 154 -2.72 12.90 -8.94
C ALA A 154 -2.29 11.49 -9.40
N ASP A 155 -1.55 11.40 -10.51
CA ASP A 155 -1.02 10.14 -11.04
C ASP A 155 -0.03 9.44 -10.08
N THR A 156 0.60 10.18 -9.17
CA THR A 156 1.46 9.60 -8.13
C THR A 156 0.66 8.66 -7.23
N CYS A 157 -0.58 9.01 -6.91
CA CYS A 157 -1.46 8.19 -6.08
C CYS A 157 -1.76 6.84 -6.77
N LEU A 158 -1.89 6.86 -8.10
CA LEU A 158 -2.20 5.69 -8.93
C LEU A 158 -1.05 4.69 -9.03
N THR A 159 0.16 5.06 -8.57
CA THR A 159 1.29 4.11 -8.49
C THR A 159 1.06 3.02 -7.44
N CYS A 160 0.21 3.29 -6.45
CA CYS A 160 -0.14 2.38 -5.36
C CYS A 160 -1.64 2.06 -5.35
N HIS A 161 -2.48 3.02 -5.73
CA HIS A 161 -3.93 2.88 -5.78
C HIS A 161 -4.43 2.60 -7.19
N ASP A 162 -4.29 1.36 -7.63
CA ASP A 162 -4.86 0.87 -8.89
C ASP A 162 -6.10 -0.01 -8.65
N ARG A 163 -6.69 -0.52 -9.74
CA ARG A 163 -7.88 -1.40 -9.67
C ARG A 163 -7.62 -2.74 -8.97
N GLU A 164 -6.38 -3.20 -8.89
CA GLU A 164 -6.05 -4.45 -8.21
C GLU A 164 -5.89 -4.23 -6.71
N HIS A 165 -5.17 -3.17 -6.33
CA HIS A 165 -4.76 -2.89 -4.96
C HIS A 165 -5.81 -2.06 -4.20
N SER A 166 -6.54 -1.17 -4.87
CA SER A 166 -7.52 -0.24 -4.30
C SER A 166 -8.73 -0.01 -5.22
N GLN A 167 -9.62 -1.02 -5.31
CA GLN A 167 -10.79 -1.01 -6.20
C GLN A 167 -11.76 0.15 -5.98
N GLN A 168 -11.83 0.63 -4.74
CA GLN A 168 -12.71 1.74 -4.35
C GLN A 168 -11.97 3.08 -4.32
N PHE A 169 -10.77 3.15 -4.92
CA PHE A 169 -10.02 4.39 -4.97
C PHE A 169 -10.78 5.45 -5.76
N GLU A 170 -11.09 6.55 -5.09
CA GLU A 170 -11.63 7.75 -5.68
C GLU A 170 -10.71 8.92 -5.29
N PRO A 171 -10.01 9.55 -6.25
CA PRO A 171 -8.95 10.51 -5.96
C PRO A 171 -9.35 11.63 -4.99
N ALA A 172 -10.53 12.24 -5.16
CA ALA A 172 -10.92 13.40 -4.35
C ALA A 172 -11.21 13.00 -2.90
N SER A 173 -11.96 11.91 -2.69
CA SER A 173 -12.35 11.39 -1.38
C SER A 173 -11.14 10.86 -0.61
N TYR A 174 -10.19 10.21 -1.30
CA TYR A 174 -8.98 9.68 -0.67
C TYR A 174 -7.97 10.78 -0.33
N LEU A 175 -7.85 11.81 -1.16
CA LEU A 175 -7.00 12.97 -0.84
C LEU A 175 -7.50 13.68 0.43
N ALA A 176 -8.82 13.82 0.59
CA ALA A 176 -9.40 14.41 1.79
C ALA A 176 -9.02 13.66 3.08
N LEU A 177 -8.82 12.34 3.05
CA LEU A 177 -8.38 11.56 4.22
C LEU A 177 -6.95 11.88 4.66
N ILE A 178 -6.15 12.47 3.77
CA ILE A 178 -4.76 12.86 4.03
C ILE A 178 -4.71 14.34 4.40
N THR A 179 -5.47 15.18 3.70
CA THR A 179 -5.43 16.64 3.87
C THR A 179 -6.35 17.16 4.97
N ALA A 180 -7.41 16.45 5.37
CA ALA A 180 -8.28 16.86 6.48
C ALA A 180 -7.62 16.71 7.85
N ALA A 181 -6.40 16.18 7.89
CA ALA A 181 -5.57 16.08 9.08
C ALA A 181 -4.59 17.25 9.22
N HIS A 182 -4.62 18.24 8.32
CA HIS A 182 -3.72 19.39 8.27
C HIS A 182 -4.48 20.71 8.46
#